data_AF-A0A7Y5V4C3-F1
#
_entry.id   AF-A0A7Y5V4C3-F1
#
_cell.length_a   1.000
_cell.length_b   1.000
_cell.length_c   1.000
_cell.angle_alpha   90.00
_cell.angle_beta   90.00
_cell.angle_gamma   90.00
#
_symmetry.space_group_name_H-M   'P 1'
#
loop_
_entity.id
_entity.type
_entity.pdbx_description
1 polymer ?
#
loop_
_entity_poly.entity_id
_entity_poly.type
_entity_poly.pdbx_seq_one_letter_code
_entity_poly.pdbx_strand_id
1 'polypeptide(L)'
;MFAATHARVSRRPAGVPAILLALSVVWASPAAAQLGGLVNKAKDKLVRDAGDKSGANAALEGEPVVFNDVIIELTPATLDKVITGLKASRARLGGASGRQALVAKRDKAADDAAELMNRHGVEIDRHNEKRDRIEQCRNEDLGQREAKRQEDLSQRAMTDPELRDKVMALSMKAAELQSRGDSAGLRDLEKEMRSLTAATKADSAAVDKACGILPARHPMDARIRALQAEQASYDRQIRDLEEAAAAEEARASGLPARQFAMARERIEMYLARVKSNSRQHGLTTPELQALNARRADLQQVM
;
A
#
# COMPACT_ATOMS: atom_id res chain seq x y z
N MET A 1 3.22 -44.59 -53.45
CA MET A 1 4.12 -45.35 -52.56
C MET A 1 5.32 -44.47 -52.23
N PHE A 2 5.28 -43.73 -51.12
CA PHE A 2 6.46 -43.22 -50.43
C PHE A 2 6.06 -43.04 -48.97
N ALA A 3 6.72 -43.83 -48.11
CA ALA A 3 6.56 -43.78 -46.67
C ALA A 3 7.24 -42.52 -46.13
N ALA A 4 6.51 -41.71 -45.36
CA ALA A 4 7.07 -40.60 -44.60
C ALA A 4 6.95 -40.93 -43.10
N THR A 5 8.10 -41.27 -42.53
CA THR A 5 8.37 -41.53 -41.12
C THR A 5 8.22 -40.23 -40.32
N HIS A 6 7.30 -40.19 -39.35
CA HIS A 6 7.22 -39.09 -38.39
C HIS A 6 8.32 -39.22 -37.33
N ALA A 7 9.37 -38.40 -37.44
CA ALA A 7 10.33 -38.18 -36.37
C ALA A 7 9.74 -37.21 -35.32
N ARG A 8 9.44 -37.71 -34.11
CA ARG A 8 9.10 -36.89 -32.94
C ARG A 8 10.38 -36.26 -32.38
N VAL A 9 10.56 -34.96 -32.61
CA VAL A 9 11.60 -34.17 -31.92
C VAL A 9 11.02 -33.63 -30.61
N SER A 10 11.43 -34.29 -29.52
CA SER A 10 11.28 -33.85 -28.14
C SER A 10 12.20 -32.64 -27.88
N ARG A 11 11.61 -31.47 -27.61
CA ARG A 11 12.36 -30.30 -27.08
C ARG A 11 12.23 -30.27 -25.56
N ARG A 12 13.31 -30.66 -24.89
CA ARG A 12 13.59 -30.32 -23.48
C ARG A 12 14.12 -28.89 -23.39
N PRO A 13 13.65 -28.04 -22.47
CA PRO A 13 14.45 -26.93 -21.97
C PRO A 13 15.24 -27.35 -20.72
N ALA A 14 16.55 -27.08 -20.79
CA ALA A 14 17.46 -26.95 -19.65
C ALA A 14 16.86 -25.98 -18.62
N GLY A 15 16.90 -26.24 -17.31
CA GLY A 15 18.11 -26.32 -16.50
C GLY A 15 18.33 -24.99 -15.79
N VAL A 16 17.57 -24.74 -14.71
CA VAL A 16 17.77 -23.62 -13.77
C VAL A 16 17.94 -24.24 -12.37
N PRO A 17 19.02 -23.95 -11.63
CA PRO A 17 19.20 -24.49 -10.29
C PRO A 17 18.29 -23.75 -9.29
N ALA A 18 17.36 -24.49 -8.67
CA ALA A 18 16.53 -24.02 -7.57
C ALA A 18 17.32 -24.09 -6.25
N ILE A 19 17.51 -22.93 -5.62
CA ILE A 19 18.00 -22.80 -4.25
C ILE A 19 16.86 -23.16 -3.30
N LEU A 20 17.02 -24.28 -2.61
CA LEU A 20 16.19 -24.76 -1.50
C LEU A 20 16.45 -23.90 -0.25
N LEU A 21 15.41 -23.23 0.26
CA LEU A 21 15.40 -22.70 1.62
C LEU A 21 14.12 -23.17 2.30
N ALA A 22 14.25 -24.29 3.00
CA ALA A 22 13.24 -24.88 3.86
C ALA A 22 13.16 -24.06 5.17
N LEU A 23 12.03 -23.40 5.41
CA LEU A 23 11.66 -22.93 6.75
C LEU A 23 11.01 -24.09 7.51
N SER A 24 11.81 -24.79 8.31
CA SER A 24 11.31 -25.74 9.31
C SER A 24 10.84 -24.98 10.56
N VAL A 25 9.54 -25.08 10.83
CA VAL A 25 8.93 -24.72 12.11
C VAL A 25 9.42 -25.71 13.17
N VAL A 26 10.20 -25.24 14.15
CA VAL A 26 10.53 -26.00 15.35
C VAL A 26 9.76 -25.39 16.51
N TRP A 27 8.71 -26.09 16.93
CA TRP A 27 8.20 -26.02 18.28
C TRP A 27 9.18 -26.73 19.21
N ALA A 28 9.72 -26.03 20.20
CA ALA A 28 10.44 -26.64 21.31
C ALA A 28 9.94 -26.05 22.62
N SER A 29 9.19 -26.86 23.38
CA SER A 29 8.98 -26.69 24.81
C SER A 29 10.32 -26.76 25.56
N PRO A 30 10.50 -26.03 26.69
CA PRO A 30 11.72 -26.13 27.47
C PRO A 30 11.69 -27.39 28.34
N ALA A 31 12.56 -28.35 28.03
CA ALA A 31 13.02 -29.34 28.99
C ALA A 31 14.17 -28.72 29.81
N ALA A 32 13.99 -28.67 31.13
CA ALA A 32 15.03 -28.34 32.09
C ALA A 32 15.99 -29.53 32.25
N ALA A 33 17.30 -29.25 32.26
CA ALA A 33 18.26 -29.74 33.26
C ALA A 33 19.72 -29.69 32.74
N GLN A 34 20.59 -29.30 33.67
CA GLN A 34 22.01 -29.65 33.77
C GLN A 34 22.95 -29.20 32.66
N LEU A 35 23.71 -28.14 32.96
CA LEU A 35 25.17 -28.22 33.01
C LEU A 35 25.66 -27.19 34.03
N GLY A 36 25.86 -27.68 35.25
CA GLY A 36 26.54 -26.95 36.30
C GLY A 36 28.03 -26.83 36.00
N GLY A 37 28.62 -25.75 36.52
CA GLY A 37 30.03 -25.77 36.88
C GLY A 37 31.01 -24.98 36.02
N LEU A 38 30.66 -23.83 35.43
CA LEU A 38 31.67 -22.92 34.82
C LEU A 38 31.32 -21.41 34.81
N VAL A 39 30.33 -20.96 35.59
CA VAL A 39 29.83 -19.55 35.54
C VAL A 39 30.39 -18.64 36.65
N ASN A 40 31.22 -19.15 37.56
CA ASN A 40 31.66 -18.35 38.73
C ASN A 40 32.95 -17.54 38.55
N LYS A 41 33.55 -17.48 37.34
CA LYS A 41 34.72 -16.59 37.08
C LYS A 41 34.49 -15.49 36.04
N ALA A 42 33.40 -15.54 35.28
CA ALA A 42 33.01 -14.45 34.38
C ALA A 42 32.05 -13.44 35.04
N LYS A 43 31.32 -13.84 36.09
CA LYS A 43 30.44 -12.93 36.84
C LYS A 43 31.20 -11.96 37.74
N ASP A 44 32.34 -12.35 38.32
CA ASP A 44 33.08 -11.45 39.23
C ASP A 44 33.83 -10.31 38.53
N LYS A 45 34.07 -10.39 37.22
CA LYS A 45 34.57 -9.25 36.42
C LYS A 45 33.46 -8.34 35.89
N LEU A 46 32.24 -8.85 35.68
CA LEU A 46 31.09 -8.05 35.25
C LEU A 46 30.33 -7.41 36.42
N VAL A 47 30.43 -7.96 37.63
CA VAL A 47 29.79 -7.39 38.82
C VAL A 47 30.57 -6.20 39.40
N ARG A 48 31.85 -6.02 39.03
CA ARG A 48 32.61 -4.81 39.40
C ARG A 48 32.31 -3.58 38.53
N ASP A 49 31.71 -3.74 37.35
CA ASP A 49 31.17 -2.64 36.54
C ASP A 49 29.67 -2.36 36.81
N ALA A 50 29.02 -3.23 37.59
CA ALA A 50 27.63 -3.06 38.04
C ALA A 50 27.53 -2.33 39.40
N GLY A 51 28.64 -1.75 39.86
CA GLY A 51 28.74 -0.93 41.05
C GLY A 51 28.54 0.55 40.76
N ASP A 52 27.58 0.93 39.92
CA ASP A 52 27.13 2.32 39.92
C ASP A 52 25.64 2.40 39.58
N LYS A 53 24.84 2.81 40.58
CA LYS A 53 23.41 3.15 40.42
C LYS A 53 23.26 4.53 39.73
N SER A 54 24.09 4.83 38.74
CA SER A 54 24.09 6.08 37.96
C SER A 54 23.57 5.90 36.51
N GLY A 55 23.30 4.65 36.10
CA GLY A 55 23.20 4.23 34.70
C GLY A 55 22.08 4.81 33.82
N ALA A 56 21.09 5.51 34.37
CA ALA A 56 20.05 6.16 33.55
C ALA A 56 20.46 7.54 33.02
N ASN A 57 21.41 8.21 33.69
CA ASN A 57 21.75 9.62 33.46
C ASN A 57 23.23 9.85 33.11
N ALA A 58 24.06 8.81 33.14
CA ALA A 58 25.46 8.90 32.72
C ALA A 58 25.59 8.70 31.21
N ALA A 59 26.29 9.61 30.53
CA ALA A 59 26.77 9.37 29.19
C ALA A 59 27.73 8.18 29.20
N LEU A 60 27.60 7.27 28.23
CA LEU A 60 28.66 6.32 27.96
C LEU A 60 29.81 7.02 27.24
N GLU A 61 31.04 6.79 27.69
CA GLU A 61 32.24 7.05 26.90
C GLU A 61 32.18 6.17 25.64
N GLY A 62 31.63 6.71 24.56
CA GLY A 62 31.54 6.11 23.23
C GLY A 62 32.04 7.11 22.18
N GLU A 63 31.93 6.76 20.90
CA GLU A 63 32.35 7.66 19.81
C GLU A 63 31.79 9.08 20.00
N PRO A 64 32.64 10.11 19.83
CA PRO A 64 32.24 11.50 20.02
C PRO A 64 31.12 11.86 19.04
N VAL A 65 30.07 12.51 19.55
CA VAL A 65 29.00 13.05 18.70
C VAL A 65 29.59 14.14 17.81
N VAL A 66 29.55 13.93 16.50
CA VAL A 66 29.99 14.93 15.52
C VAL A 66 28.80 15.78 15.11
N PHE A 67 28.79 17.03 15.57
CA PHE A 67 27.77 18.00 15.16
C PHE A 67 28.04 18.50 13.75
N ASN A 68 26.98 18.67 12.97
CA ASN A 68 27.03 19.14 11.59
C ASN A 68 25.78 19.96 11.24
N ASP A 69 25.57 20.24 9.96
CA ASP A 69 24.43 20.99 9.45
C ASP A 69 23.07 20.31 9.68
N VAL A 70 23.07 19.03 10.06
CA VAL A 70 21.88 18.19 10.30
C VAL A 70 21.75 17.79 11.77
N ILE A 71 22.86 17.39 12.41
CA ILE A 71 22.94 17.01 13.82
C ILE A 71 23.40 18.22 14.61
N ILE A 72 22.43 18.92 15.21
CA ILE A 72 22.67 20.05 16.10
C ILE A 72 22.68 19.60 17.56
N GLU A 73 23.38 20.35 18.41
CA GLU A 73 23.39 20.11 19.85
C GLU A 73 22.01 20.40 20.47
N LEU A 74 21.55 19.49 21.32
CA LEU A 74 20.30 19.60 22.08
C LEU A 74 20.44 20.55 23.29
N THR A 75 20.75 21.81 23.00
CA THR A 75 20.79 22.88 24.02
C THR A 75 19.39 23.18 24.57
N PRO A 76 19.26 23.85 25.74
CA PRO A 76 17.95 24.27 26.27
C PRO A 76 17.10 25.04 25.25
N ALA A 77 17.71 25.95 24.48
CA ALA A 77 17.03 26.72 23.45
C ALA A 77 16.59 25.84 22.26
N THR A 78 17.40 24.85 21.87
CA THR A 78 17.02 23.86 20.85
C THR A 78 15.82 23.04 21.33
N LEU A 79 15.83 22.59 22.59
CA LEU A 79 14.73 21.82 23.17
C LEU A 79 13.44 22.64 23.26
N ASP A 80 13.50 23.92 23.60
CA ASP A 80 12.33 24.82 23.57
C ASP A 80 11.69 24.92 22.19
N LYS A 81 12.52 25.04 21.15
CA LYS A 81 12.08 25.02 19.76
C LYS A 81 11.41 23.69 19.40
N VAL A 82 12.03 22.56 19.76
CA VAL A 82 11.45 21.24 19.48
C VAL A 82 10.12 21.05 20.20
N ILE A 83 10.04 21.40 21.49
CA ILE A 83 8.81 21.34 22.30
C ILE A 83 7.71 22.21 21.68
N THR A 84 8.05 23.42 21.22
CA THR A 84 7.11 24.31 20.51
C THR A 84 6.54 23.64 19.26
N GLY A 85 7.40 23.03 18.43
CA GLY A 85 7.00 22.27 17.25
C GLY A 85 6.04 21.12 17.58
N LEU A 86 6.40 20.29 18.56
CA LEU A 86 5.60 19.14 18.99
C LEU A 86 4.23 19.56 19.55
N LYS A 87 4.16 20.66 20.32
CA LYS A 87 2.89 21.22 20.82
C LYS A 87 1.98 21.67 19.67
N ALA A 88 2.53 22.32 18.65
CA ALA A 88 1.76 22.78 17.49
C ALA A 88 1.16 21.61 16.70
N SER A 89 1.93 20.56 16.46
CA SER A 89 1.45 19.33 15.83
C SER A 89 0.37 18.62 16.63
N ARG A 90 0.57 18.48 17.95
CA ARG A 90 -0.45 17.88 18.83
C ARG A 90 -1.76 18.67 18.83
N ALA A 91 -1.69 20.00 18.80
CA ALA A 91 -2.88 20.85 18.69
C ALA A 91 -3.63 20.58 17.37
N ARG A 92 -2.90 20.35 16.27
CA ARG A 92 -3.47 20.01 14.95
C ARG A 92 -4.07 18.60 14.92
N LEU A 93 -3.42 17.63 15.56
CA LEU A 93 -3.90 16.24 15.65
C LEU A 93 -5.05 16.07 16.64
N GLY A 94 -5.31 17.06 17.50
CA GLY A 94 -6.34 17.04 18.53
C GLY A 94 -7.72 17.51 18.05
N GLY A 95 -8.72 17.39 18.94
CA GLY A 95 -10.07 17.93 18.73
C GLY A 95 -11.02 17.03 17.93
N ALA A 96 -12.21 17.56 17.64
CA ALA A 96 -13.32 16.82 17.01
C ALA A 96 -13.08 16.43 15.54
N SER A 97 -12.12 17.07 14.88
CA SER A 97 -11.62 16.70 13.54
C SER A 97 -10.17 16.20 13.58
N GLY A 98 -9.67 15.94 14.78
CA GLY A 98 -8.33 15.40 14.99
C GLY A 98 -8.23 13.93 14.59
N ARG A 99 -7.03 13.40 14.68
CA ARG A 99 -6.69 12.04 14.27
C ARG A 99 -7.60 10.98 14.90
N GLN A 100 -7.82 11.06 16.21
CA GLN A 100 -8.64 10.07 16.93
C GLN A 100 -10.10 10.10 16.50
N ALA A 101 -10.65 11.27 16.18
CA ALA A 101 -12.02 11.38 15.69
C ALA A 101 -12.16 10.80 14.28
N LEU A 102 -11.18 11.01 13.40
CA LEU A 102 -11.16 10.39 12.07
C LEU A 102 -11.00 8.87 12.14
N VAL A 103 -10.13 8.38 13.03
CA VAL A 103 -9.98 6.94 13.30
C VAL A 103 -11.31 6.34 13.77
N ALA A 104 -11.99 6.97 14.74
CA ALA A 104 -13.28 6.49 15.22
C ALA A 104 -14.35 6.45 14.12
N LYS A 105 -14.37 7.44 13.21
CA LYS A 105 -15.28 7.44 12.05
C LYS A 105 -14.95 6.33 11.05
N ARG A 106 -13.66 6.11 10.78
CA ARG A 106 -13.17 5.03 9.92
C ARG A 106 -13.57 3.67 10.48
N ASP A 107 -13.31 3.44 11.77
CA ASP A 107 -13.58 2.17 12.43
C ASP A 107 -15.08 1.91 12.48
N LYS A 108 -15.90 2.93 12.78
CA LYS A 108 -17.36 2.83 12.70
C LYS A 108 -17.84 2.45 11.30
N ALA A 109 -17.30 3.06 10.23
CA ALA A 109 -17.69 2.71 8.87
C ALA A 109 -17.31 1.26 8.52
N ALA A 110 -16.17 0.77 9.02
CA ALA A 110 -15.75 -0.62 8.85
C ALA A 110 -16.67 -1.58 9.60
N ASP A 111 -17.02 -1.27 10.85
CA ASP A 111 -17.95 -2.05 11.67
C ASP A 111 -19.34 -2.13 11.04
N ASP A 112 -19.88 -1.00 10.60
CA ASP A 112 -21.18 -0.92 9.91
C ASP A 112 -21.17 -1.76 8.60
N ALA A 113 -20.05 -1.74 7.86
CA ALA A 113 -19.90 -2.53 6.64
C ALA A 113 -19.83 -4.04 6.95
N ALA A 114 -19.08 -4.42 7.98
CA ALA A 114 -18.97 -5.80 8.44
C ALA A 114 -20.32 -6.32 8.95
N GLU A 115 -21.08 -5.51 9.68
CA GLU A 115 -22.42 -5.86 10.15
C GLU A 115 -23.38 -6.12 8.97
N LEU A 116 -23.39 -5.24 7.96
CA LEU A 116 -24.19 -5.46 6.76
C LEU A 116 -23.80 -6.73 6.03
N MET A 117 -22.51 -7.03 5.91
CA MET A 117 -22.03 -8.26 5.29
C MET A 117 -22.44 -9.50 6.10
N ASN A 118 -22.37 -9.45 7.42
CA ASN A 118 -22.79 -10.55 8.27
C ASN A 118 -24.31 -10.80 8.19
N ARG A 119 -25.11 -9.75 8.08
CA ARG A 119 -26.58 -9.85 7.99
C ARG A 119 -27.06 -10.28 6.60
N HIS A 120 -26.44 -9.76 5.55
CA HIS A 120 -26.93 -9.88 4.16
C HIS A 120 -25.99 -10.64 3.22
N GLY A 121 -24.86 -11.16 3.71
CA GLY A 121 -23.82 -11.77 2.88
C GLY A 121 -24.35 -12.88 1.97
N VAL A 122 -25.12 -13.81 2.52
CA VAL A 122 -25.72 -14.91 1.74
C VAL A 122 -26.67 -14.41 0.65
N GLU A 123 -27.44 -13.35 0.92
CA GLU A 123 -28.37 -12.76 -0.03
C GLU A 123 -27.62 -12.01 -1.15
N ILE A 124 -26.57 -11.28 -0.77
CA ILE A 124 -25.66 -10.60 -1.69
C ILE A 124 -24.97 -11.63 -2.59
N ASP A 125 -24.44 -12.71 -2.03
CA ASP A 125 -23.73 -13.75 -2.78
C ASP A 125 -24.66 -14.43 -3.77
N ARG A 126 -25.85 -14.85 -3.35
CA ARG A 126 -26.86 -15.42 -4.26
C ARG A 126 -27.26 -14.45 -5.37
N HIS A 127 -27.39 -13.16 -5.04
CA HIS A 127 -27.70 -12.13 -6.03
C HIS A 127 -26.56 -11.95 -7.03
N ASN A 128 -25.32 -11.95 -6.55
CA ASN A 128 -24.12 -11.86 -7.38
C ASN A 128 -23.96 -13.09 -8.28
N GLU A 129 -24.14 -14.31 -7.75
CA GLU A 129 -24.13 -15.53 -8.56
C GLU A 129 -25.17 -15.47 -9.70
N LYS A 130 -26.37 -14.96 -9.43
CA LYS A 130 -27.41 -14.79 -10.47
C LYS A 130 -26.97 -13.76 -11.51
N ARG A 131 -26.41 -12.64 -11.08
CA ARG A 131 -25.87 -11.63 -11.99
C ARG A 131 -24.75 -12.20 -12.86
N ASP A 132 -23.80 -12.91 -12.25
CA ASP A 132 -22.63 -13.47 -12.92
C ASP A 132 -23.05 -14.47 -14.00
N ARG A 133 -24.02 -15.36 -13.71
CA ARG A 133 -24.58 -16.28 -14.72
C ARG A 133 -25.18 -15.54 -15.91
N ILE A 134 -25.94 -14.47 -15.65
CA ILE A 134 -26.54 -13.66 -16.72
C ILE A 134 -25.42 -12.95 -17.50
N GLU A 135 -24.48 -12.32 -16.82
CA GLU A 135 -23.35 -11.60 -17.43
C GLU A 135 -22.50 -12.53 -18.30
N GLN A 136 -22.23 -13.75 -17.85
CA GLN A 136 -21.48 -14.75 -18.60
C GLN A 136 -22.22 -15.14 -19.89
N CYS A 137 -23.51 -15.47 -19.82
CA CYS A 137 -24.35 -15.73 -20.99
C CYS A 137 -24.35 -14.56 -21.97
N ARG A 138 -24.49 -13.32 -21.45
CA ARG A 138 -24.50 -12.12 -22.28
C ARG A 138 -23.18 -11.92 -23.01
N ASN A 139 -22.07 -12.05 -22.30
CA ASN A 139 -20.73 -11.89 -22.86
C ASN A 139 -20.44 -12.97 -23.92
N GLU A 140 -20.89 -14.19 -23.69
CA GLU A 140 -20.80 -15.29 -24.67
C GLU A 140 -21.65 -15.01 -25.92
N ASP A 141 -22.93 -14.65 -25.80
CA ASP A 141 -23.81 -14.41 -26.95
C ASP A 141 -23.38 -13.14 -27.73
N LEU A 142 -22.97 -12.07 -27.03
CA LEU A 142 -22.40 -10.89 -27.67
C LEU A 142 -21.10 -11.23 -28.41
N GLY A 143 -20.20 -11.98 -27.77
CA GLY A 143 -18.95 -12.41 -28.40
C GLY A 143 -19.19 -13.26 -29.65
N GLN A 144 -20.17 -14.17 -29.63
CA GLN A 144 -20.54 -14.97 -30.80
C GLN A 144 -21.13 -14.10 -31.93
N ARG A 145 -21.97 -13.11 -31.60
CA ARG A 145 -22.53 -12.18 -32.59
C ARG A 145 -21.46 -11.28 -33.21
N GLU A 146 -20.53 -10.79 -32.40
CA GLU A 146 -19.39 -10.00 -32.86
C GLU A 146 -18.47 -10.82 -33.75
N ALA A 147 -18.15 -12.06 -33.36
CA ALA A 147 -17.37 -13.00 -34.17
C ALA A 147 -18.05 -13.28 -35.52
N LYS A 148 -19.36 -13.57 -35.50
CA LYS A 148 -20.13 -13.77 -36.73
C LYS A 148 -20.15 -12.53 -37.62
N ARG A 149 -20.29 -11.34 -37.04
CA ARG A 149 -20.24 -10.09 -37.81
C ARG A 149 -18.85 -9.81 -38.36
N GLN A 150 -17.80 -10.18 -37.64
CA GLN A 150 -16.42 -10.10 -38.12
C GLN A 150 -16.20 -11.04 -39.32
N GLU A 151 -16.72 -12.27 -39.25
CA GLU A 151 -16.72 -13.21 -40.38
C GLU A 151 -17.53 -12.67 -41.55
N ASP A 152 -18.76 -12.19 -41.32
CA ASP A 152 -19.61 -11.58 -42.35
C ASP A 152 -18.95 -10.35 -42.98
N LEU A 153 -18.30 -9.50 -42.17
CA LEU A 153 -17.55 -8.34 -42.66
C LEU A 153 -16.41 -8.79 -43.57
N SER A 154 -15.67 -9.84 -43.19
CA SER A 154 -14.58 -10.38 -44.01
C SER A 154 -15.08 -10.96 -45.34
N GLN A 155 -16.20 -11.68 -45.33
CA GLN A 155 -16.80 -12.24 -46.54
C GLN A 155 -17.38 -11.14 -47.44
N ARG A 156 -18.08 -10.17 -46.85
CA ARG A 156 -18.64 -9.03 -47.59
C ARG A 156 -17.56 -8.13 -48.15
N ALA A 157 -16.44 -7.92 -47.46
CA ALA A 157 -15.33 -7.15 -48.01
C ALA A 157 -14.75 -7.78 -49.30
N MET A 158 -14.99 -9.06 -49.57
CA MET A 158 -14.60 -9.71 -50.83
C MET A 158 -15.62 -9.50 -51.96
N THR A 159 -16.90 -9.31 -51.64
CA THR A 159 -18.01 -9.28 -52.62
C THR A 159 -18.63 -7.89 -52.81
N ASP A 160 -18.46 -7.00 -51.84
CA ASP A 160 -18.99 -5.64 -51.79
C ASP A 160 -17.84 -4.63 -52.04
N PRO A 161 -17.76 -4.02 -53.23
CA PRO A 161 -16.68 -3.09 -53.59
C PRO A 161 -16.58 -1.87 -52.66
N GLU A 162 -17.71 -1.32 -52.21
CA GLU A 162 -17.73 -0.12 -51.36
C GLU A 162 -17.16 -0.43 -49.97
N LEU A 163 -17.53 -1.59 -49.42
CA LEU A 163 -17.00 -2.04 -48.14
C LEU A 163 -15.50 -2.34 -48.23
N ARG A 164 -15.07 -2.97 -49.32
CA ARG A 164 -13.66 -3.24 -49.59
C ARG A 164 -12.84 -1.95 -49.61
N ASP A 165 -13.31 -0.95 -50.34
CA ASP A 165 -12.64 0.35 -50.46
C ASP A 165 -12.57 1.08 -49.12
N LYS A 166 -13.64 0.99 -48.31
CA LYS A 166 -13.65 1.53 -46.94
C LYS A 166 -12.62 0.85 -46.03
N VAL A 167 -12.53 -0.48 -46.07
CA VAL A 167 -11.54 -1.24 -45.26
C VAL A 167 -10.11 -0.93 -45.72
N MET A 168 -9.88 -0.79 -47.03
CA MET A 168 -8.58 -0.39 -47.57
C MET A 168 -8.20 1.03 -47.13
N ALA A 169 -9.13 1.98 -47.18
CA ALA A 169 -8.90 3.36 -46.72
C ALA A 169 -8.53 3.42 -45.23
N LEU A 170 -9.22 2.65 -44.38
CA LEU A 170 -8.88 2.54 -42.96
C LEU A 170 -7.48 1.94 -42.76
N SER A 171 -7.09 0.94 -43.57
CA SER A 171 -5.77 0.32 -43.53
C SER A 171 -4.65 1.30 -43.95
N MET A 172 -4.88 2.12 -44.97
CA MET A 172 -3.94 3.17 -45.39
C MET A 172 -3.79 4.25 -44.31
N LYS A 173 -4.90 4.67 -43.69
CA LYS A 173 -4.90 5.60 -42.56
C LYS A 173 -4.13 5.02 -41.36
N ALA A 174 -4.22 3.73 -41.10
CA ALA A 174 -3.43 3.06 -40.06
C ALA A 174 -1.92 3.17 -40.33
N ALA A 175 -1.49 2.86 -41.57
CA ALA A 175 -0.08 2.92 -41.95
C ALA A 175 0.48 4.35 -41.85
N GLU A 176 -0.30 5.36 -42.26
CA GLU A 176 0.09 6.77 -42.12
C GLU A 176 0.25 7.17 -40.65
N LEU A 177 -0.74 6.87 -39.80
CA LEU A 177 -0.68 7.18 -38.36
C LEU A 177 0.47 6.46 -37.67
N GLN A 178 0.71 5.19 -38.02
CA GLN A 178 1.84 4.41 -37.52
C GLN A 178 3.19 5.01 -37.95
N SER A 179 3.32 5.44 -39.20
CA SER A 179 4.55 6.07 -39.71
C SER A 179 4.88 7.39 -39.00
N ARG A 180 3.85 8.10 -38.51
CA ARG A 180 3.98 9.36 -37.77
C ARG A 180 4.12 9.17 -36.26
N GLY A 181 4.01 7.94 -35.74
CA GLY A 181 4.02 7.66 -34.30
C GLY A 181 2.82 8.22 -33.54
N ASP A 182 1.69 8.47 -34.23
CA ASP A 182 0.49 9.05 -33.61
C ASP A 182 -0.35 7.98 -32.87
N SER A 183 -0.02 7.79 -31.59
CA SER A 183 -0.74 6.87 -30.70
C SER A 183 -2.16 7.29 -30.35
N ALA A 184 -2.51 8.58 -30.45
CA ALA A 184 -3.88 9.04 -30.23
C ALA A 184 -4.73 8.72 -31.46
N GLY A 185 -4.25 9.06 -32.66
CA GLY A 185 -4.92 8.76 -33.91
C GLY A 185 -5.11 7.25 -34.13
N LEU A 186 -4.14 6.41 -33.78
CA LEU A 186 -4.29 4.95 -33.85
C LEU A 186 -5.41 4.42 -32.93
N ARG A 187 -5.55 4.98 -31.72
CA ARG A 187 -6.63 4.60 -30.79
C ARG A 187 -8.00 4.99 -31.33
N ASP A 188 -8.11 6.13 -31.99
CA ASP A 188 -9.37 6.57 -32.59
C ASP A 188 -9.71 5.76 -33.85
N LEU A 189 -8.70 5.42 -34.67
CA LEU A 189 -8.88 4.50 -35.80
C LEU A 189 -9.32 3.11 -35.34
N GLU A 190 -8.76 2.61 -34.24
CA GLU A 190 -9.16 1.32 -33.66
C GLU A 190 -10.63 1.35 -33.21
N LYS A 191 -11.10 2.44 -32.60
CA LYS A 191 -12.53 2.61 -32.29
C LYS A 191 -13.39 2.64 -33.56
N GLU A 192 -12.93 3.31 -34.61
CA GLU A 192 -13.61 3.37 -35.91
C GLU A 192 -13.74 1.97 -36.52
N MET A 193 -12.66 1.17 -36.52
CA MET A 193 -12.70 -0.22 -36.99
C MET A 193 -13.60 -1.10 -36.12
N ARG A 194 -13.48 -1.02 -34.78
CA ARG A 194 -14.36 -1.77 -33.86
C ARG A 194 -15.82 -1.41 -34.04
N SER A 195 -16.16 -0.17 -34.38
CA SER A 195 -17.55 0.25 -34.61
C SER A 195 -18.23 -0.47 -35.78
N LEU A 196 -17.46 -1.01 -36.73
CA LEU A 196 -17.99 -1.80 -37.86
C LEU A 196 -18.52 -3.16 -37.41
N THR A 197 -18.01 -3.70 -36.31
CA THR A 197 -18.40 -5.01 -35.77
C THR A 197 -19.05 -4.96 -34.39
N ALA A 198 -19.00 -3.82 -33.72
CA ALA A 198 -19.54 -3.60 -32.37
C ALA A 198 -21.00 -4.03 -32.24
N ALA A 199 -21.33 -4.61 -31.09
CA ALA A 199 -22.70 -4.95 -30.72
C ALA A 199 -23.67 -3.76 -30.90
N THR A 200 -24.80 -4.02 -31.56
CA THR A 200 -25.87 -3.05 -31.78
C THR A 200 -26.88 -3.09 -30.63
N LYS A 201 -27.75 -2.07 -30.55
CA LYS A 201 -28.89 -2.09 -29.61
C LYS A 201 -29.83 -3.27 -29.85
N ALA A 202 -29.98 -3.71 -31.10
CA ALA A 202 -30.77 -4.89 -31.44
C ALA A 202 -30.12 -6.17 -30.92
N ASP A 203 -28.80 -6.28 -30.98
CA ASP A 203 -28.07 -7.39 -30.36
C ASP A 203 -28.25 -7.39 -28.84
N SER A 204 -28.15 -6.22 -28.19
CA SER A 204 -28.41 -6.13 -26.75
C SER A 204 -29.83 -6.56 -26.39
N ALA A 205 -30.85 -6.15 -27.15
CA ALA A 205 -32.23 -6.58 -26.91
C ALA A 205 -32.45 -8.09 -27.17
N ALA A 206 -31.77 -8.65 -28.17
CA ALA A 206 -31.81 -10.09 -28.45
C ALA A 206 -31.12 -10.90 -27.33
N VAL A 207 -29.99 -10.41 -26.84
CA VAL A 207 -29.25 -10.97 -25.70
C VAL A 207 -30.07 -10.87 -24.42
N ASP A 208 -30.74 -9.74 -24.17
CA ASP A 208 -31.66 -9.59 -23.03
C ASP A 208 -32.79 -10.63 -23.08
N LYS A 209 -33.32 -10.93 -24.28
CA LYS A 209 -34.35 -11.95 -24.48
C LYS A 209 -33.82 -13.38 -24.26
N ALA A 210 -32.56 -13.64 -24.65
CA ALA A 210 -31.96 -14.97 -24.55
C ALA A 210 -31.40 -15.27 -23.14
N CYS A 211 -30.64 -14.35 -22.57
CA CYS A 211 -29.91 -14.49 -21.31
C CYS A 211 -30.62 -13.84 -20.11
N GLY A 212 -31.64 -13.02 -20.35
CA GLY A 212 -32.28 -12.19 -19.32
C GLY A 212 -31.63 -10.83 -19.16
N ILE A 213 -32.37 -9.92 -18.51
CA ILE A 213 -31.91 -8.59 -18.16
C ILE A 213 -30.93 -8.70 -16.99
N LEU A 214 -29.75 -8.09 -17.13
CA LEU A 214 -28.77 -8.03 -16.05
C LEU A 214 -29.39 -7.25 -14.86
N PRO A 215 -29.56 -7.88 -13.68
CA PRO A 215 -30.15 -7.19 -12.54
C PRO A 215 -29.29 -5.99 -12.12
N ALA A 216 -29.85 -5.02 -11.39
CA ALA A 216 -29.07 -4.01 -10.69
C ALA A 216 -28.24 -4.65 -9.55
N ARG A 217 -27.27 -3.93 -8.97
CA ARG A 217 -26.52 -4.48 -7.82
C ARG A 217 -27.45 -4.61 -6.62
N HIS A 218 -27.14 -5.54 -5.72
CA HIS A 218 -27.90 -5.66 -4.49
C HIS A 218 -27.80 -4.34 -3.69
N PRO A 219 -28.89 -3.77 -3.16
CA PRO A 219 -28.85 -2.47 -2.48
C PRO A 219 -27.91 -2.48 -1.27
N MET A 220 -27.80 -3.62 -0.57
CA MET A 220 -26.85 -3.75 0.55
C MET A 220 -25.38 -3.81 0.07
N ASP A 221 -25.08 -4.43 -1.08
CA ASP A 221 -23.73 -4.37 -1.67
C ASP A 221 -23.35 -2.93 -2.03
N ALA A 222 -24.29 -2.16 -2.60
CA ALA A 222 -24.07 -0.74 -2.87
C ALA A 222 -23.79 0.06 -1.58
N ARG A 223 -24.50 -0.23 -0.49
CA ARG A 223 -24.26 0.41 0.81
C ARG A 223 -22.91 0.03 1.42
N ILE A 224 -22.53 -1.24 1.36
CA ILE A 224 -21.21 -1.72 1.83
C ILE A 224 -20.09 -1.02 1.06
N ARG A 225 -20.19 -0.93 -0.27
CA ARG A 225 -19.20 -0.21 -1.09
C ARG A 225 -19.12 1.28 -0.76
N ALA A 226 -20.24 1.91 -0.43
CA ALA A 226 -20.25 3.31 0.02
C ALA A 226 -19.50 3.47 1.35
N LEU A 227 -19.73 2.58 2.33
CA LEU A 227 -18.99 2.57 3.60
C LEU A 227 -17.50 2.32 3.42
N GLN A 228 -17.12 1.40 2.52
CA GLN A 228 -15.72 1.17 2.15
C GLN A 228 -15.07 2.41 1.49
N ALA A 229 -15.81 3.14 0.67
CA ALA A 229 -15.34 4.39 0.08
C ALA A 229 -15.20 5.50 1.14
N GLU A 230 -16.11 5.57 2.11
CA GLU A 230 -15.99 6.46 3.28
C GLU A 230 -14.76 6.11 4.12
N GLN A 231 -14.52 4.82 4.40
CA GLN A 231 -13.32 4.34 5.10
C GLN A 231 -12.05 4.80 4.39
N ALA A 232 -11.94 4.57 3.09
CA ALA A 232 -10.80 5.01 2.28
C ALA A 232 -10.64 6.54 2.26
N SER A 233 -11.75 7.29 2.36
CA SER A 233 -11.73 8.75 2.49
C SER A 233 -11.15 9.19 3.84
N TYR A 234 -11.55 8.54 4.94
CA TYR A 234 -10.99 8.81 6.26
C TYR A 234 -9.51 8.43 6.35
N ASP A 235 -9.08 7.33 5.73
CA ASP A 235 -7.65 6.96 5.66
C ASP A 235 -6.81 7.97 4.88
N ARG A 236 -7.37 8.62 3.85
CA ARG A 236 -6.70 9.76 3.18
C ARG A 236 -6.63 10.97 4.11
N GLN A 237 -7.74 11.35 4.73
CA GLN A 237 -7.77 12.50 5.66
C GLN A 237 -6.83 12.33 6.85
N ILE A 238 -6.69 11.11 7.39
CA ILE A 238 -5.73 10.81 8.46
C ILE A 238 -4.30 11.05 7.97
N ARG A 239 -3.94 10.52 6.80
CA ARG A 239 -2.59 10.72 6.22
C ARG A 239 -2.32 12.20 5.93
N ASP A 240 -3.25 12.90 5.29
CA ASP A 240 -3.12 14.32 5.00
C ASP A 240 -2.97 15.15 6.29
N LEU A 241 -3.71 14.77 7.34
CA LEU A 241 -3.61 15.41 8.66
C LEU A 241 -2.27 15.14 9.33
N GLU A 242 -1.78 13.91 9.30
CA GLU A 242 -0.48 13.51 9.86
C GLU A 242 0.68 14.19 9.12
N GLU A 243 0.64 14.24 7.79
CA GLU A 243 1.62 14.95 6.96
C GLU A 243 1.61 16.45 7.26
N ALA A 244 0.43 17.06 7.36
CA ALA A 244 0.32 18.48 7.68
C ALA A 244 0.72 18.79 9.13
N ALA A 245 0.53 17.85 10.06
CA ALA A 245 1.03 17.96 11.43
C ALA A 245 2.55 17.90 11.46
N ALA A 246 3.18 16.94 10.77
CA ALA A 246 4.64 16.83 10.66
C ALA A 246 5.27 18.08 10.02
N ALA A 247 4.66 18.64 8.98
CA ALA A 247 5.10 19.91 8.39
C ALA A 247 4.98 21.09 9.37
N GLU A 248 3.93 21.10 10.20
CA GLU A 248 3.74 22.10 11.24
C GLU A 248 4.79 22.00 12.35
N GLU A 249 5.24 20.80 12.71
CA GLU A 249 6.27 20.59 13.74
C GLU A 249 7.55 21.35 13.40
N ALA A 250 8.09 21.11 12.20
CA ALA A 250 9.30 21.77 11.73
C ALA A 250 9.08 23.28 11.62
N ARG A 251 7.96 23.71 11.03
CA ARG A 251 7.64 25.13 10.83
C ARG A 251 7.56 25.90 12.15
N ALA A 252 6.80 25.39 13.12
CA ALA A 252 6.59 26.04 14.41
C ALA A 252 7.83 25.99 15.31
N SER A 253 8.70 24.98 15.14
CA SER A 253 9.97 24.94 15.85
C SER A 253 10.98 26.00 15.39
N GLY A 254 10.82 26.53 14.17
CA GLY A 254 11.80 27.42 13.55
C GLY A 254 13.15 26.74 13.24
N LEU A 255 13.21 25.41 13.29
CA LEU A 255 14.35 24.62 12.84
C LEU A 255 14.15 24.15 11.39
N PRO A 256 15.21 24.02 10.58
CA PRO A 256 15.14 23.29 9.31
C PRO A 256 14.58 21.87 9.52
N ALA A 257 13.73 21.41 8.59
CA ALA A 257 13.01 20.13 8.74
C ALA A 257 13.92 18.94 9.07
N ARG A 258 15.10 18.85 8.44
CA ARG A 258 16.08 17.78 8.72
C ARG A 258 16.67 17.88 10.14
N GLN A 259 16.97 19.09 10.61
CA GLN A 259 17.47 19.30 11.97
C GLN A 259 16.40 18.98 13.01
N PHE A 260 15.14 19.38 12.75
CA PHE A 260 14.02 19.05 13.61
C PHE A 260 13.81 17.52 13.71
N ALA A 261 13.79 16.83 12.57
CA ALA A 261 13.61 15.37 12.53
C ALA A 261 14.71 14.66 13.32
N MET A 262 15.98 15.02 13.11
CA MET A 262 17.10 14.45 13.86
C MET A 262 17.03 14.76 15.35
N ALA A 263 16.70 16.00 15.72
CA ALA A 263 16.55 16.37 17.12
C ALA A 263 15.44 15.56 17.80
N ARG A 264 14.30 15.41 17.13
CA ARG A 264 13.16 14.60 17.58
C ARG A 264 13.57 13.13 17.77
N GLU A 265 14.18 12.49 16.78
CA GLU A 265 14.65 11.10 16.88
C GLU A 265 15.60 10.89 18.06
N ARG A 266 16.57 11.79 18.25
CA ARG A 266 17.52 11.73 19.38
C ARG A 266 16.82 11.85 20.73
N ILE A 267 15.78 12.68 20.82
CA ILE A 267 14.95 12.80 22.02
C ILE A 267 14.10 11.53 22.23
N GLU A 268 13.48 10.97 21.19
CA GLU A 268 12.72 9.71 21.25
C GLU A 268 13.61 8.58 21.79
N MET A 269 14.83 8.47 21.26
CA MET A 269 15.84 7.51 21.74
C MET A 269 16.21 7.73 23.21
N TYR A 270 16.43 8.98 23.63
CA TYR A 270 16.69 9.32 25.03
C TYR A 270 15.54 8.86 25.93
N LEU A 271 14.29 9.21 25.60
CA LEU A 271 13.11 8.86 26.40
C LEU A 271 12.91 7.33 26.47
N ALA A 272 13.11 6.62 25.37
CA ALA A 272 13.03 5.16 25.33
C ALA A 272 14.09 4.51 26.23
N ARG A 273 15.34 5.00 26.18
CA ARG A 273 16.44 4.48 27.00
C ARG A 273 16.22 4.74 28.47
N VAL A 274 15.79 5.96 28.82
CA VAL A 274 15.40 6.32 30.18
C VAL A 274 14.29 5.40 30.70
N LYS A 275 13.27 5.09 29.89
CA LYS A 275 12.19 4.15 30.26
C LYS A 275 12.72 2.73 30.52
N SER A 276 13.72 2.30 29.75
CA SER A 276 14.36 0.98 29.88
C SER A 276 15.50 0.92 30.92
N ASN A 277 15.80 2.01 31.63
CA ASN A 277 16.99 2.13 32.49
C ASN A 277 18.31 1.78 31.78
N SER A 278 18.40 2.05 30.48
CA SER A 278 19.60 1.81 29.68
C SER A 278 20.52 3.02 29.68
N ARG A 279 21.82 2.77 29.52
CA ARG A 279 22.84 3.81 29.39
C ARG A 279 22.61 4.66 28.12
N GLN A 280 23.00 5.94 28.19
CA GLN A 280 22.80 6.90 27.11
C GLN A 280 24.02 6.94 26.18
N HIS A 281 23.81 6.68 24.90
CA HIS A 281 24.83 6.78 23.84
C HIS A 281 24.48 7.89 22.85
N GLY A 282 25.50 8.54 22.25
CA GLY A 282 25.27 9.53 21.19
C GLY A 282 24.68 10.85 21.70
N LEU A 283 24.84 11.13 22.99
CA LEU A 283 24.46 12.37 23.65
C LEU A 283 25.65 12.86 24.49
N THR A 284 25.97 14.14 24.39
CA THR A 284 27.02 14.74 25.22
C THR A 284 26.49 14.97 26.65
N THR A 285 27.40 15.18 27.61
CA THR A 285 27.01 15.51 28.99
C THR A 285 26.12 16.77 29.08
N PRO A 286 26.42 17.88 28.37
CA PRO A 286 25.52 19.04 28.31
C PRO A 286 24.13 18.70 27.76
N GLU A 287 24.04 17.90 26.69
CA GLU A 287 22.76 17.48 26.12
C GLU A 287 21.93 16.66 27.13
N LEU A 288 22.57 15.74 27.86
CA LEU A 288 21.89 14.96 28.90
C LEU A 288 21.38 15.84 30.03
N GLN A 289 22.13 16.85 30.46
CA GLN A 289 21.68 17.81 31.48
C GLN A 289 20.46 18.58 30.99
N ALA A 290 20.50 19.09 29.76
CA ALA A 290 19.37 19.83 29.17
C ALA A 290 18.13 18.94 28.98
N LEU A 291 18.30 17.71 28.49
CA LEU A 291 17.22 16.73 28.32
C LEU A 291 16.59 16.32 29.65
N ASN A 292 17.41 16.06 30.67
CA ASN A 292 16.92 15.73 32.02
C ASN A 292 16.12 16.89 32.61
N ALA A 293 16.57 18.14 32.43
CA ALA A 293 15.87 19.33 32.92
C ALA A 293 14.49 19.53 32.25
N ARG A 294 14.29 19.04 31.03
CA ARG A 294 13.05 19.18 30.25
C ARG A 294 12.28 17.88 30.06
N ARG A 295 12.67 16.82 30.76
CA ARG A 295 12.12 15.47 30.58
C ARG A 295 10.60 15.41 30.72
N ALA A 296 10.04 16.07 31.73
CA ALA A 296 8.59 16.06 31.97
C ALA A 296 7.82 16.71 30.83
N ASP A 297 8.29 17.85 30.32
CA ASP A 297 7.69 18.53 29.16
C ASP A 297 7.74 17.63 27.92
N LEU A 298 8.90 17.01 27.66
CA LEU A 298 9.11 16.12 26.52
C LEU A 298 8.20 14.89 26.58
N GLN A 299 8.06 14.27 27.75
CA GLN A 299 7.13 13.15 27.97
C GLN A 299 5.66 13.53 27.77
N GLN A 300 5.31 14.80 27.96
CA GLN A 300 3.94 15.26 27.75
C GLN A 300 3.64 15.45 26.25
N VAL A 301 4.61 15.88 25.45
CA VAL A 301 4.38 16.30 24.06
C VAL A 301 4.76 15.26 23.01
N MET A 302 5.50 14.21 23.39
CA MET A 302 5.87 13.07 22.56
C MET A 302 5.00 11.85 22.87
#